data_AF-A0A246GKJ9-F1
#
_entry.id   AF-A0A246GKJ9-F1
#
_cell.length_a   1.000
_cell.length_b   1.000
_cell.length_c   1.000
_cell.angle_alpha   90.00
_cell.angle_beta   90.00
_cell.angle_gamma   90.00
#
_symmetry.space_group_name_H-M   'P 1'
#
loop_
_entity.id
_entity.type
_entity.pdbx_description
1 polymer ?
#
loop_
_entity_poly.entity_id
_entity_poly.type
_entity_poly.pdbx_seq_one_letter_code
_entity_poly.pdbx_strand_id
1 'polypeptide(L)'
;AKEKAEAESKAKAESLAREKAESERLAKEKAEAARLAKEKAEAESKAKAESLAREKAESERLAKEKAEAARLAKEKAEAESKAKAESLAREKAEAERLAKEKAEAEELARREALKTAEDKEIDNLSGVIEDSQKLQSESIKKFQSIVAEKEKELIAMRKANDDSEKGIVAPVQEVEFKSMSQANKAIESLRNDIALNIKQQDQFITEYQNLAAERFKKIPNKNDAINQSYTKTIEKLKQDRARSEEESRQLITKLEEIKTQTEIEKRRRIKRANFEDASTKYEKDRATLSQIKASTKSTGQIYKPTEFDYGDSDQINMQILKNVTNEKPGFYMVLATHKDEARRDAFVKKAILAGETNIDFFYDVSTGTYFIYSNHYEEINEADEAMKNKGDKPYNGKMVIIKIEK
;
A
#
# COMPACT_ATOMS: atom_id res chain seq x y z
N ALA A 1 -18.99 126.29 -117.68
CA ALA A 1 -18.29 126.31 -116.38
C ALA A 1 -19.15 125.78 -115.21
N LYS A 2 -20.01 124.76 -115.42
CA LYS A 2 -20.78 124.11 -114.34
C LYS A 2 -20.60 122.57 -114.31
N GLU A 3 -20.18 121.95 -115.41
CA GLU A 3 -19.83 120.52 -115.50
C GLU A 3 -18.44 120.13 -114.94
N LYS A 4 -17.53 121.10 -114.74
CA LYS A 4 -16.19 120.81 -114.21
C LYS A 4 -16.15 120.70 -112.67
N ALA A 5 -17.22 121.13 -111.98
CA ALA A 5 -17.34 121.07 -110.52
C ALA A 5 -18.04 119.79 -110.02
N GLU A 6 -18.85 119.13 -110.83
CA GLU A 6 -19.51 117.86 -110.47
C GLU A 6 -18.58 116.64 -110.61
N ALA A 7 -17.60 116.67 -111.51
CA ALA A 7 -16.63 115.60 -111.69
C ALA A 7 -15.60 115.53 -110.54
N GLU A 8 -15.16 116.66 -109.98
CA GLU A 8 -14.24 116.68 -108.83
C GLU A 8 -14.90 116.30 -107.50
N SER A 9 -16.20 116.58 -107.33
CA SER A 9 -16.95 116.20 -106.13
C SER A 9 -17.18 114.69 -106.04
N LYS A 10 -17.50 114.04 -107.17
CA LYS A 10 -17.71 112.59 -107.22
C LYS A 10 -16.42 111.80 -107.00
N ALA A 11 -15.29 112.27 -107.55
CA ALA A 11 -13.99 111.64 -107.37
C ALA A 11 -13.46 111.73 -105.92
N LYS A 12 -13.71 112.85 -105.21
CA LYS A 12 -13.33 112.98 -103.80
C LYS A 12 -14.19 112.13 -102.86
N ALA A 13 -15.49 111.99 -103.13
CA ALA A 13 -16.36 111.13 -102.35
C ALA A 13 -16.03 109.64 -102.51
N GLU A 14 -15.67 109.21 -103.72
CA GLU A 14 -15.28 107.81 -104.00
C GLU A 14 -13.90 107.45 -103.44
N SER A 15 -12.94 108.40 -103.45
CA SER A 15 -11.63 108.22 -102.80
C SER A 15 -11.75 108.08 -101.28
N LEU A 16 -12.57 108.91 -100.63
CA LEU A 16 -12.80 108.86 -99.19
C LEU A 16 -13.54 107.58 -98.74
N ALA A 17 -14.45 107.06 -99.58
CA ALA A 17 -15.14 105.80 -99.31
C ALA A 17 -14.19 104.59 -99.43
N ARG A 18 -13.30 104.57 -100.44
CA ARG A 18 -12.27 103.53 -100.57
C ARG A 18 -11.25 103.57 -99.44
N GLU A 19 -10.79 104.76 -99.04
CA GLU A 19 -9.82 104.90 -97.95
C GLU A 19 -10.40 104.45 -96.59
N LYS A 20 -11.68 104.74 -96.31
CA LYS A 20 -12.35 104.22 -95.11
C LYS A 20 -12.55 102.71 -95.15
N ALA A 21 -12.97 102.15 -96.29
CA ALA A 21 -13.14 100.69 -96.43
C ALA A 21 -11.80 99.94 -96.33
N GLU A 22 -10.72 100.50 -96.88
CA GLU A 22 -9.38 99.94 -96.79
C GLU A 22 -8.82 100.04 -95.36
N SER A 23 -9.01 101.17 -94.67
CA SER A 23 -8.65 101.35 -93.26
C SER A 23 -9.41 100.39 -92.34
N GLU A 24 -10.71 100.18 -92.58
CA GLU A 24 -11.52 99.25 -91.79
C GLU A 24 -11.16 97.77 -92.06
N ARG A 25 -10.79 97.43 -93.30
CA ARG A 25 -10.26 96.10 -93.66
C ARG A 25 -8.90 95.85 -92.98
N LEU A 26 -8.00 96.82 -93.00
CA LEU A 26 -6.70 96.76 -92.31
C LEU A 26 -6.86 96.67 -90.78
N ALA A 27 -7.86 97.35 -90.20
CA ALA A 27 -8.16 97.24 -88.77
C ALA A 27 -8.70 95.86 -88.38
N LYS A 28 -9.60 95.27 -89.20
CA LYS A 28 -10.08 93.90 -89.00
C LYS A 28 -8.98 92.86 -89.20
N GLU A 29 -8.14 93.02 -90.22
CA GLU A 29 -7.01 92.12 -90.50
C GLU A 29 -5.96 92.16 -89.36
N LYS A 30 -5.66 93.34 -88.81
CA LYS A 30 -4.80 93.47 -87.63
C LYS A 30 -5.42 92.90 -86.36
N ALA A 31 -6.73 93.06 -86.15
CA ALA A 31 -7.43 92.50 -84.99
C ALA A 31 -7.50 90.96 -85.06
N GLU A 32 -7.71 90.40 -86.25
CA GLU A 32 -7.72 88.95 -86.47
C GLU A 32 -6.32 88.35 -86.33
N ALA A 33 -5.29 89.01 -86.88
CA ALA A 33 -3.90 88.62 -86.69
C ALA A 33 -3.48 88.67 -85.20
N ALA A 34 -3.93 89.68 -84.45
CA ALA A 34 -3.67 89.78 -83.01
C ALA A 34 -4.40 88.68 -82.20
N ARG A 35 -5.64 88.32 -82.57
CA ARG A 35 -6.38 87.22 -81.94
C ARG A 35 -5.70 85.86 -82.20
N LEU A 36 -5.29 85.60 -83.44
CA LEU A 36 -4.56 84.39 -83.82
C LEU A 36 -3.18 84.29 -83.13
N ALA A 37 -2.47 85.41 -82.97
CA ALA A 37 -1.21 85.44 -82.23
C ALA A 37 -1.40 85.14 -80.74
N LYS A 38 -2.44 85.70 -80.11
CA LYS A 38 -2.77 85.42 -78.71
C LYS A 38 -3.23 83.98 -78.50
N GLU A 39 -4.06 83.45 -79.39
CA GLU A 39 -4.55 82.06 -79.35
C GLU A 39 -3.40 81.05 -79.53
N LYS A 40 -2.45 81.31 -80.45
CA LYS A 40 -1.23 80.51 -80.58
C LYS A 40 -0.34 80.59 -79.34
N ALA A 41 -0.17 81.78 -78.76
CA ALA A 41 0.64 81.94 -77.55
C ALA A 41 0.03 81.25 -76.31
N GLU A 42 -1.30 81.29 -76.15
CA GLU A 42 -2.00 80.57 -75.08
C GLU A 42 -1.98 79.05 -75.30
N ALA A 43 -2.14 78.58 -76.54
CA ALA A 43 -2.03 77.16 -76.87
C ALA A 43 -0.61 76.63 -76.64
N GLU A 44 0.42 77.38 -77.03
CA GLU A 44 1.83 77.01 -76.80
C GLU A 44 2.19 77.04 -75.31
N SER A 45 1.66 78.00 -74.54
CA SER A 45 1.84 78.07 -73.08
C SER A 45 1.17 76.90 -72.36
N LYS A 46 -0.07 76.55 -72.72
CA LYS A 46 -0.76 75.37 -72.17
C LYS A 46 -0.05 74.06 -72.54
N ALA A 47 0.40 73.92 -73.79
CA ALA A 47 1.13 72.74 -74.23
C ALA A 47 2.47 72.57 -73.48
N LYS A 48 3.22 73.65 -73.25
CA LYS A 48 4.46 73.62 -72.45
C LYS A 48 4.18 73.29 -70.98
N ALA A 49 3.13 73.87 -70.39
CA ALA A 49 2.75 73.57 -69.01
C ALA A 49 2.30 72.12 -68.82
N GLU A 50 1.52 71.57 -69.77
CA GLU A 50 1.09 70.17 -69.75
C GLU A 50 2.25 69.21 -70.00
N SER A 51 3.18 69.53 -70.91
CA SER A 51 4.39 68.75 -71.13
C SER A 51 5.28 68.70 -69.87
N LEU A 52 5.49 69.84 -69.20
CA LEU A 52 6.26 69.89 -67.95
C LEU A 52 5.58 69.15 -66.81
N ALA A 53 4.24 69.19 -66.73
CA ALA A 53 3.49 68.44 -65.72
C ALA A 53 3.57 66.92 -65.96
N ARG A 54 3.47 66.47 -67.22
CA ARG A 54 3.65 65.07 -67.59
C ARG A 54 5.07 64.59 -67.34
N GLU A 55 6.09 65.38 -67.70
CA GLU A 55 7.50 65.04 -67.47
C GLU A 55 7.81 64.92 -65.97
N LYS A 56 7.29 65.83 -65.12
CA LYS A 56 7.43 65.72 -63.66
C LYS A 56 6.72 64.50 -63.09
N ALA A 57 5.50 64.22 -63.53
CA ALA A 57 4.74 63.05 -63.07
C ALA A 57 5.40 61.73 -63.51
N GLU A 58 5.95 61.68 -64.72
CA GLU A 58 6.69 60.52 -65.23
C GLU A 58 8.02 60.32 -64.50
N SER A 59 8.77 61.40 -64.25
CA SER A 59 9.99 61.37 -63.43
C SER A 59 9.72 60.90 -62.00
N GLU A 60 8.63 61.37 -61.37
CA GLU A 60 8.25 60.93 -60.03
C GLU A 60 7.79 59.45 -60.01
N ARG A 61 7.09 58.99 -61.04
CA ARG A 61 6.70 57.58 -61.20
C ARG A 61 7.94 56.68 -61.37
N LEU A 62 8.89 57.07 -62.22
CA LEU A 62 10.16 56.38 -62.41
C LEU A 62 11.01 56.35 -61.13
N ALA A 63 11.02 57.45 -60.36
CA ALA A 63 11.71 57.50 -59.08
C ALA A 63 11.08 56.56 -58.04
N LYS A 64 9.74 56.51 -57.95
CA LYS A 64 9.02 55.58 -57.08
C LYS A 64 9.22 54.12 -57.49
N GLU A 65 9.15 53.82 -58.79
CA GLU A 65 9.37 52.47 -59.33
C GLU A 65 10.80 51.99 -59.07
N LYS A 66 11.83 52.84 -59.26
CA LYS A 66 13.22 52.52 -58.91
C LYS A 66 13.41 52.32 -57.41
N ALA A 67 12.76 53.12 -56.57
CA ALA A 67 12.83 52.98 -55.11
C ALA A 67 12.17 51.68 -54.62
N GLU A 68 11.02 51.32 -55.21
CA GLU A 68 10.33 50.06 -54.90
C GLU A 68 11.09 48.84 -55.39
N ALA A 69 11.65 48.88 -56.61
CA ALA A 69 12.52 47.84 -57.13
C ALA A 69 13.79 47.67 -56.26
N ALA A 70 14.39 48.76 -55.80
CA ALA A 70 15.54 48.71 -54.87
C ALA A 70 15.16 48.13 -53.51
N ARG A 71 13.97 48.48 -52.96
CA ARG A 71 13.46 47.92 -51.70
C ARG A 71 13.21 46.42 -51.82
N LEU A 72 12.57 45.97 -52.89
CA LEU A 72 12.31 44.55 -53.17
C LEU A 72 13.59 43.76 -53.39
N ALA A 73 14.58 44.33 -54.09
CA ALA A 73 15.89 43.70 -54.27
C ALA A 73 16.63 43.55 -52.93
N LYS A 74 16.59 44.58 -52.08
CA LYS A 74 17.19 44.52 -50.74
C LYS A 74 16.46 43.52 -49.83
N GLU A 75 15.13 43.49 -49.86
CA GLU A 75 14.32 42.54 -49.08
C GLU A 75 14.56 41.09 -49.51
N LYS A 76 14.66 40.82 -50.83
CA LYS A 76 15.04 39.50 -51.34
C LYS A 76 16.46 39.10 -50.93
N ALA A 77 17.42 40.02 -51.01
CA ALA A 77 18.80 39.75 -50.61
C ALA A 77 18.93 39.49 -49.09
N GLU A 78 18.20 40.23 -48.26
CA GLU A 78 18.15 39.99 -46.82
C GLU A 78 17.44 38.69 -46.46
N ALA A 79 16.34 38.35 -47.14
CA ALA A 79 15.64 37.07 -46.96
C ALA A 79 16.50 35.89 -47.37
N GLU A 80 17.20 35.97 -48.51
CA GLU A 80 18.12 34.92 -48.97
C GLU A 80 19.34 34.79 -48.04
N SER A 81 19.88 35.90 -47.55
CA SER A 81 20.97 35.90 -46.57
C SER A 81 20.55 35.26 -45.24
N LYS A 82 19.37 35.60 -44.71
CA LYS A 82 18.81 34.98 -43.51
C LYS A 82 18.54 33.49 -43.70
N ALA A 83 17.94 33.09 -44.82
CA ALA A 83 17.68 31.69 -45.12
C ALA A 83 18.97 30.87 -45.25
N LYS A 84 20.01 31.41 -45.89
CA LYS A 84 21.34 30.78 -45.95
C LYS A 84 21.99 30.69 -44.58
N ALA A 85 21.94 31.76 -43.78
CA ALA A 85 22.49 31.76 -42.43
C ALA A 85 21.78 30.76 -41.52
N GLU A 86 20.45 30.67 -41.60
CA GLU A 86 19.66 29.71 -40.83
C GLU A 86 19.90 28.26 -41.29
N SER A 87 19.98 28.02 -42.60
CA SER A 87 20.33 26.70 -43.14
C SER A 87 21.73 26.26 -42.69
N LEU A 88 22.73 27.15 -42.77
CA LEU A 88 24.08 26.89 -42.27
C LEU A 88 24.12 26.66 -40.76
N ALA A 89 23.31 27.38 -39.98
CA ALA A 89 23.22 27.18 -38.54
C ALA A 89 22.60 25.83 -38.18
N ARG A 90 21.52 25.43 -38.88
CA ARG A 90 20.90 24.11 -38.72
C ARG A 90 21.83 22.97 -39.14
N GLU A 91 22.50 23.10 -40.27
CA GLU A 91 23.47 22.11 -40.76
C GLU A 91 24.63 21.94 -39.77
N LYS A 92 25.16 23.05 -39.22
CA LYS A 92 26.19 22.99 -38.17
C LYS A 92 25.70 22.34 -36.89
N ALA A 93 24.50 22.68 -36.42
CA ALA A 93 23.93 22.10 -35.20
C ALA A 93 23.63 20.60 -35.35
N GLU A 94 23.15 20.18 -36.53
CA GLU A 94 22.92 18.77 -36.84
C GLU A 94 24.24 18.00 -36.96
N ALA A 95 25.25 18.59 -37.63
CA ALA A 95 26.59 18.01 -37.69
C ALA A 95 27.23 17.88 -36.30
N GLU A 96 27.05 18.86 -35.42
CA GLU A 96 27.53 18.81 -34.03
C GLU A 96 26.80 17.74 -33.21
N ARG A 97 25.47 17.63 -33.34
CA ARG A 97 24.69 16.57 -32.68
C ARG A 97 25.12 15.18 -33.15
N LEU A 98 25.29 14.99 -34.46
CA LEU A 98 25.77 13.72 -35.03
C LEU A 98 27.20 13.42 -34.63
N ALA A 99 28.09 14.43 -34.54
CA ALA A 99 29.45 14.26 -34.07
C ALA A 99 29.47 13.85 -32.59
N LYS A 100 28.62 14.46 -31.75
CA LYS A 100 28.49 14.12 -30.34
C LYS A 100 27.92 12.71 -30.15
N GLU A 101 26.87 12.34 -30.88
CA GLU A 101 26.28 11.01 -30.85
C GLU A 101 27.28 9.93 -31.31
N LYS A 102 28.04 10.20 -32.38
CA LYS A 102 29.13 9.31 -32.82
C LYS A 102 30.25 9.22 -31.78
N ALA A 103 30.63 10.32 -31.15
CA ALA A 103 31.66 10.31 -30.11
C ALA A 103 31.20 9.53 -28.86
N GLU A 104 29.94 9.68 -28.44
CA GLU A 104 29.36 8.90 -27.33
C GLU A 104 29.25 7.41 -27.69
N ALA A 105 28.83 7.08 -28.91
CA ALA A 105 28.77 5.69 -29.39
C ALA A 105 30.17 5.07 -29.52
N GLU A 106 31.17 5.83 -30.00
CA GLU A 106 32.56 5.37 -30.11
C GLU A 106 33.22 5.21 -28.74
N GLU A 107 32.94 6.09 -27.78
CA GLU A 107 33.41 5.96 -26.39
C GLU A 107 32.79 4.72 -25.73
N LEU A 108 31.47 4.50 -25.90
CA LEU A 108 30.79 3.31 -25.42
C LEU A 108 31.35 2.03 -26.07
N ALA A 109 31.55 2.03 -27.39
CA ALA A 109 32.12 0.89 -28.11
C ALA A 109 33.57 0.61 -27.68
N ARG A 110 34.38 1.66 -27.46
CA ARG A 110 35.74 1.52 -26.96
C ARG A 110 35.76 1.00 -25.52
N ARG A 111 34.84 1.46 -24.67
CA ARG A 111 34.68 0.98 -23.29
C ARG A 111 34.25 -0.49 -23.26
N GLU A 112 33.32 -0.89 -24.12
CA GLU A 112 32.91 -2.29 -24.33
C GLU A 112 34.03 -3.16 -24.93
N ALA A 113 34.88 -2.60 -25.79
CA ALA A 113 36.03 -3.31 -26.35
C ALA A 113 37.17 -3.51 -25.34
N LEU A 114 37.26 -2.65 -24.32
CA LEU A 114 38.22 -2.76 -23.22
C LEU A 114 37.75 -3.71 -22.11
N LYS A 115 36.49 -4.12 -22.10
CA LYS A 115 35.97 -5.09 -21.13
C LYS A 115 36.58 -6.47 -21.37
N THR A 116 37.08 -7.08 -20.29
CA THR A 116 37.48 -8.49 -20.34
C THR A 116 36.25 -9.39 -20.41
N ALA A 117 36.44 -10.68 -20.71
CA ALA A 117 35.36 -11.65 -20.65
C ALA A 117 34.73 -11.68 -19.23
N GLU A 118 35.56 -11.53 -18.19
CA GLU A 118 35.12 -11.48 -16.80
C GLU A 118 34.26 -10.25 -16.50
N ASP A 119 34.53 -9.09 -17.11
CA ASP A 119 33.70 -7.90 -16.89
C ASP A 119 32.28 -8.10 -17.39
N LYS A 120 32.14 -8.71 -18.57
CA LYS A 120 30.84 -9.00 -19.17
C LYS A 120 30.07 -10.00 -18.33
N GLU A 121 30.77 -11.02 -17.81
CA GLU A 121 30.15 -12.01 -16.94
C GLU A 121 29.76 -11.43 -15.58
N ILE A 122 30.57 -10.53 -15.02
CA ILE A 122 30.23 -9.79 -13.81
C ILE A 122 29.04 -8.87 -14.03
N ASP A 123 28.92 -8.20 -15.19
CA ASP A 123 27.76 -7.35 -15.50
C ASP A 123 26.48 -8.20 -15.59
N ASN A 124 26.54 -9.36 -16.25
CA ASN A 124 25.43 -10.30 -16.32
C ASN A 124 25.03 -10.83 -14.93
N LEU A 125 26.02 -11.28 -14.14
CA LEU A 125 25.81 -11.76 -12.77
C LEU A 125 25.25 -10.66 -11.86
N SER A 126 25.68 -9.41 -12.04
CA SER A 126 25.15 -8.26 -11.28
C SER A 126 23.65 -8.08 -11.51
N GLY A 127 23.16 -8.22 -12.74
CA GLY A 127 21.74 -8.19 -13.05
C GLY A 127 20.96 -9.31 -12.34
N VAL A 128 21.49 -10.54 -12.38
CA VAL A 128 20.89 -11.69 -11.68
C VAL A 128 20.85 -11.48 -10.16
N ILE A 129 21.93 -10.93 -9.59
CA ILE A 129 22.01 -10.59 -8.16
C ILE A 129 20.97 -9.54 -7.79
N GLU A 130 20.83 -8.47 -8.59
CA GLU A 130 19.84 -7.42 -8.33
C GLU A 130 18.41 -7.96 -8.31
N ASP A 131 18.06 -8.85 -9.24
CA ASP A 131 16.72 -9.45 -9.28
C ASP A 131 16.50 -10.42 -8.12
N SER A 132 17.52 -11.20 -7.73
CA SER A 132 17.48 -12.03 -6.53
C SER A 132 17.30 -11.21 -5.25
N GLN A 133 18.02 -10.09 -5.12
CA GLN A 133 17.89 -9.16 -3.99
C GLN A 133 16.49 -8.53 -3.90
N LYS A 134 15.89 -8.16 -5.04
CA LYS A 134 14.49 -7.68 -5.08
C LYS A 134 13.53 -8.75 -4.57
N LEU A 135 13.64 -9.99 -5.07
CA LEU A 135 12.79 -11.10 -4.67
C LEU A 135 12.92 -11.41 -3.17
N GLN A 136 14.15 -11.41 -2.64
CA GLN A 136 14.39 -11.60 -1.22
C GLN A 136 13.77 -10.47 -0.37
N SER A 137 13.91 -9.21 -0.80
CA SER A 137 13.28 -8.07 -0.11
C SER A 137 11.76 -8.21 -0.06
N GLU A 138 11.13 -8.67 -1.15
CA GLU A 138 9.70 -8.93 -1.18
C GLU A 138 9.28 -10.07 -0.23
N SER A 139 10.04 -11.17 -0.20
CA SER A 139 9.78 -12.29 0.71
C SER A 139 9.90 -11.86 2.18
N ILE A 140 10.92 -11.07 2.51
CA ILE A 140 11.09 -10.52 3.87
C ILE A 140 9.95 -9.57 4.23
N LYS A 141 9.54 -8.67 3.34
CA LYS A 141 8.39 -7.78 3.57
C LYS A 141 7.09 -8.56 3.81
N LYS A 142 6.84 -9.61 3.01
CA LYS A 142 5.70 -10.51 3.21
C LYS A 142 5.76 -11.19 4.58
N PHE A 143 6.93 -11.67 4.97
CA PHE A 143 7.12 -12.30 6.27
C PHE A 143 6.91 -11.31 7.44
N GLN A 144 7.46 -10.10 7.33
CA GLN A 144 7.22 -9.01 8.28
C GLN A 144 5.73 -8.70 8.46
N SER A 145 4.97 -8.62 7.36
CA SER A 145 3.53 -8.36 7.41
C SER A 145 2.77 -9.45 8.17
N ILE A 146 3.10 -10.72 7.94
CA ILE A 146 2.45 -11.85 8.63
C ILE A 146 2.78 -11.84 10.12
N VAL A 147 4.04 -11.59 10.49
CA VAL A 147 4.45 -11.48 11.91
C VAL A 147 3.71 -10.33 12.60
N ALA A 148 3.56 -9.18 11.94
CA ALA A 148 2.81 -8.04 12.48
C ALA A 148 1.32 -8.35 12.66
N GLU A 149 0.70 -9.07 11.72
CA GLU A 149 -0.69 -9.51 11.85
C GLU A 149 -0.87 -10.46 13.04
N LYS A 150 0.06 -11.43 13.22
CA LYS A 150 0.06 -12.35 14.35
C LYS A 150 0.28 -11.64 15.70
N GLU A 151 1.11 -10.61 15.73
CA GLU A 151 1.30 -9.78 16.92
C GLU A 151 0.01 -9.02 17.27
N LYS A 152 -0.69 -8.47 16.27
CA LYS A 152 -1.98 -7.81 16.47
C LYS A 152 -3.05 -8.77 16.99
N GLU A 153 -3.11 -10.00 16.46
CA GLU A 153 -3.98 -11.07 16.97
C GLU A 153 -3.70 -11.38 18.45
N LEU A 154 -2.43 -11.51 18.84
CA LEU A 154 -2.04 -11.75 20.23
C LEU A 154 -2.45 -10.60 21.15
N ILE A 155 -2.23 -9.34 20.74
CA ILE A 155 -2.63 -8.15 21.51
C ILE A 155 -4.14 -8.12 21.70
N ALA A 156 -4.92 -8.40 20.64
CA ALA A 156 -6.37 -8.48 20.72
C ALA A 156 -6.83 -9.60 21.67
N MET A 157 -6.18 -10.77 21.64
CA MET A 157 -6.46 -11.88 22.55
C MET A 157 -6.19 -11.52 24.01
N ARG A 158 -5.05 -10.88 24.30
CA ARG A 158 -4.71 -10.38 25.63
C ARG A 158 -5.76 -9.40 26.14
N LYS A 159 -6.10 -8.41 25.31
CA LYS A 159 -7.12 -7.42 25.66
C LYS A 159 -8.47 -8.07 25.95
N ALA A 160 -8.91 -8.99 25.10
CA ALA A 160 -10.17 -9.70 25.29
C ALA A 160 -10.17 -10.52 26.61
N ASN A 161 -9.05 -11.16 26.95
CA ASN A 161 -8.88 -11.87 28.21
C ASN A 161 -8.92 -10.90 29.42
N ASP A 162 -8.21 -9.78 29.35
CA ASP A 162 -8.16 -8.76 30.41
C ASP A 162 -9.52 -8.08 30.63
N ASP A 163 -10.23 -7.75 29.55
CA ASP A 163 -11.57 -7.14 29.62
C ASP A 163 -12.57 -8.13 30.20
N SER A 164 -12.50 -9.39 29.76
CA SER A 164 -13.26 -10.46 30.36
C SER A 164 -13.00 -10.54 31.87
N GLU A 165 -11.75 -10.43 32.33
CA GLU A 165 -11.39 -10.54 33.76
C GLU A 165 -11.98 -9.41 34.61
N LYS A 166 -12.26 -8.28 33.98
CA LYS A 166 -12.96 -7.15 34.60
C LYS A 166 -14.48 -7.29 34.55
N GLY A 167 -15.01 -8.41 34.05
CA GLY A 167 -16.44 -8.61 33.84
C GLY A 167 -17.01 -7.81 32.67
N ILE A 168 -16.15 -7.22 31.84
CA ILE A 168 -16.55 -6.49 30.64
C ILE A 168 -16.64 -7.50 29.51
N VAL A 169 -17.86 -7.85 29.10
CA VAL A 169 -18.06 -8.67 27.89
C VAL A 169 -17.68 -7.80 26.70
N ALA A 170 -16.42 -7.89 26.28
CA ALA A 170 -15.98 -7.30 25.03
C ALA A 170 -16.87 -7.89 23.91
N PRO A 171 -17.43 -7.07 23.00
CA PRO A 171 -18.15 -7.60 21.85
C PRO A 171 -17.22 -8.59 21.16
N VAL A 172 -17.75 -9.78 20.84
CA VAL A 172 -17.00 -10.84 20.14
C VAL A 172 -16.49 -10.23 18.85
N GLN A 173 -15.26 -9.74 18.89
CA GLN A 173 -14.52 -9.41 17.70
C GLN A 173 -14.20 -10.78 17.15
N GLU A 174 -15.01 -11.24 16.20
CA GLU A 174 -14.66 -12.33 15.30
C GLU A 174 -13.30 -11.95 14.74
N VAL A 175 -12.24 -12.43 15.41
CA VAL A 175 -10.92 -12.45 14.82
C VAL A 175 -11.13 -13.41 13.67
N GLU A 176 -11.32 -12.87 12.46
CA GLU A 176 -11.41 -13.62 11.23
C GLU A 176 -10.25 -14.61 11.26
N PHE A 177 -10.54 -15.87 11.59
CA PHE A 177 -9.58 -16.95 11.51
C PHE A 177 -9.39 -17.21 10.01
N LYS A 178 -8.72 -16.31 9.30
CA LYS A 178 -8.08 -16.65 8.03
C LYS A 178 -7.23 -17.86 8.35
N SER A 179 -7.71 -19.01 7.85
CA SER A 179 -7.32 -20.36 8.26
C SER A 179 -5.90 -20.41 8.81
N MET A 180 -5.74 -20.65 10.12
CA MET A 180 -4.39 -20.72 10.73
C MET A 180 -3.50 -21.71 9.98
N SER A 181 -4.09 -22.72 9.33
CA SER A 181 -3.37 -23.63 8.45
C SER A 181 -2.78 -22.93 7.22
N GLN A 182 -3.52 -22.04 6.55
CA GLN A 182 -3.01 -21.28 5.40
C GLN A 182 -1.91 -20.29 5.82
N ALA A 183 -2.10 -19.56 6.92
CA ALA A 183 -1.10 -18.65 7.44
C ALA A 183 0.19 -19.38 7.84
N ASN A 184 0.08 -20.53 8.53
CA ASN A 184 1.22 -21.35 8.91
C ASN A 184 1.95 -21.93 7.69
N LYS A 185 1.21 -22.37 6.65
CA LYS A 185 1.80 -22.82 5.39
C LYS A 185 2.57 -21.69 4.68
N ALA A 186 2.00 -20.48 4.66
CA ALA A 186 2.66 -19.32 4.07
C ALA A 186 3.96 -18.95 4.83
N ILE A 187 3.95 -19.01 6.16
CA ILE A 187 5.14 -18.79 6.99
C ILE A 187 6.23 -19.81 6.67
N GLU A 188 5.90 -21.10 6.63
CA GLU A 188 6.88 -22.16 6.34
C GLU A 188 7.42 -22.05 4.92
N SER A 189 6.57 -21.70 3.94
CA SER A 189 7.02 -21.40 2.58
C SER A 189 8.02 -20.24 2.57
N LEU A 190 7.69 -19.12 3.21
CA LEU A 190 8.57 -17.94 3.26
C LEU A 190 9.89 -18.24 3.97
N ARG A 191 9.89 -19.04 5.04
CA ARG A 191 11.11 -19.49 5.72
C ARG A 191 12.02 -20.27 4.77
N ASN A 192 11.45 -21.21 4.02
CA ASN A 192 12.19 -22.00 3.03
C ASN A 192 12.70 -21.12 1.89
N ASP A 193 11.87 -20.21 1.37
CA ASP A 193 12.24 -19.29 0.28
C ASP A 193 13.38 -18.35 0.72
N ILE A 194 13.33 -17.82 1.94
CA ILE A 194 14.40 -16.96 2.47
C ILE A 194 15.69 -17.76 2.65
N ALA A 195 15.62 -18.96 3.22
CA ALA A 195 16.79 -19.83 3.41
C ALA A 195 17.44 -20.21 2.07
N LEU A 196 16.64 -20.53 1.05
CA LEU A 196 17.12 -20.83 -0.29
C LEU A 196 17.77 -19.60 -0.94
N ASN A 197 17.14 -18.43 -0.84
CA ASN A 197 17.70 -17.18 -1.37
C ASN A 197 19.03 -16.82 -0.71
N ILE A 198 19.17 -17.00 0.61
CA ILE A 198 20.46 -16.75 1.31
C ILE A 198 21.55 -17.68 0.76
N LYS A 199 21.23 -18.95 0.53
CA LYS A 199 22.17 -19.91 -0.06
C LYS A 199 22.56 -19.52 -1.50
N GLN A 200 21.60 -19.06 -2.30
CA GLN A 200 21.86 -18.58 -3.66
C GLN A 200 22.73 -17.32 -3.64
N GLN A 201 22.51 -16.40 -2.70
CA GLN A 201 23.37 -15.22 -2.54
C GLN A 201 24.80 -15.59 -2.19
N ASP A 202 25.01 -16.59 -1.34
CA ASP A 202 26.37 -17.09 -1.03
C ASP A 202 27.06 -17.63 -2.30
N GLN A 203 26.31 -18.31 -3.17
CA GLN A 203 26.82 -18.78 -4.47
C GLN A 203 27.16 -17.62 -5.39
N PHE A 204 26.26 -16.65 -5.56
CA PHE A 204 26.50 -15.49 -6.41
C PHE A 204 27.68 -14.63 -5.92
N ILE A 205 27.80 -14.42 -4.60
CA ILE A 205 28.95 -13.71 -4.03
C ILE A 205 30.25 -14.47 -4.33
N THR A 206 30.24 -15.80 -4.22
CA THR A 206 31.41 -16.64 -4.52
C THR A 206 31.79 -16.57 -5.99
N GLU A 207 30.83 -16.67 -6.91
CA GLU A 207 31.04 -16.54 -8.35
C GLU A 207 31.58 -15.15 -8.72
N TYR A 208 30.98 -14.10 -8.16
CA TYR A 208 31.44 -12.72 -8.35
C TYR A 208 32.88 -12.54 -7.86
N GLN A 209 33.20 -13.08 -6.68
CA GLN A 209 34.56 -13.05 -6.13
C GLN A 209 35.56 -13.77 -7.03
N ASN A 210 35.18 -14.92 -7.60
CA ASN A 210 36.03 -15.69 -8.50
C ASN A 210 36.30 -14.93 -9.80
N LEU A 211 35.25 -14.38 -10.44
CA LEU A 211 35.38 -13.57 -11.65
C LEU A 211 36.24 -12.33 -11.41
N ALA A 212 36.03 -11.63 -10.29
CA ALA A 212 36.83 -10.47 -9.93
C ALA A 212 38.30 -10.84 -9.68
N ALA A 213 38.56 -11.99 -9.06
CA ALA A 213 39.91 -12.51 -8.85
C ALA A 213 40.58 -12.93 -10.18
N GLU A 214 39.84 -13.53 -11.10
CA GLU A 214 40.34 -13.88 -12.44
C GLU A 214 40.68 -12.65 -13.26
N ARG A 215 39.83 -11.62 -13.23
CA ARG A 215 40.16 -10.31 -13.80
C ARG A 215 41.43 -9.75 -13.17
N PHE A 216 41.54 -9.76 -11.84
CA PHE A 216 42.70 -9.23 -11.15
C PHE A 216 43.99 -9.98 -11.51
N LYS A 217 43.93 -11.29 -11.78
CA LYS A 217 45.09 -12.05 -12.31
C LYS A 217 45.53 -11.55 -13.69
N LYS A 218 44.58 -11.21 -14.57
CA LYS A 218 44.86 -10.67 -15.92
C LYS A 218 45.32 -9.21 -15.87
N ILE A 219 44.76 -8.42 -14.94
CA ILE A 219 45.05 -7.01 -14.74
C ILE A 219 45.42 -6.80 -13.26
N PRO A 220 46.67 -7.12 -12.86
CA PRO A 220 47.12 -7.10 -11.46
C PRO A 220 47.43 -5.68 -10.97
N ASN A 221 46.45 -4.79 -11.10
CA ASN A 221 46.53 -3.41 -10.65
C ASN A 221 45.45 -3.13 -9.61
N LYS A 222 45.86 -2.86 -8.37
CA LYS A 222 44.96 -2.52 -7.25
C LYS A 222 44.35 -1.11 -7.37
N ASN A 223 44.97 -0.25 -8.18
CA ASN A 223 44.49 1.10 -8.45
C ASN A 223 43.61 1.18 -9.71
N ASP A 224 43.37 0.05 -10.38
CA ASP A 224 42.39 -0.04 -11.45
C ASP A 224 40.99 0.24 -10.90
N ALA A 225 40.28 1.17 -11.52
CA ALA A 225 38.96 1.61 -11.06
C ALA A 225 37.94 0.47 -11.04
N ILE A 226 38.03 -0.46 -12.00
CA ILE A 226 37.09 -1.59 -12.11
C ILE A 226 37.36 -2.61 -10.99
N ASN A 227 38.63 -2.96 -10.74
CA ASN A 227 39.00 -3.84 -9.63
C ASN A 227 38.59 -3.25 -8.25
N GLN A 228 38.73 -1.93 -8.07
CA GLN A 228 38.23 -1.27 -6.85
C GLN A 228 36.71 -1.32 -6.75
N SER A 229 36.00 -1.11 -7.86
CA SER A 229 34.55 -1.23 -7.94
C SER A 229 34.10 -2.62 -7.52
N TYR A 230 34.71 -3.67 -8.07
CA TYR A 230 34.37 -5.06 -7.74
C TYR A 230 34.62 -5.40 -6.27
N THR A 231 35.72 -4.92 -5.70
CA THR A 231 36.00 -5.10 -4.27
C THR A 231 34.91 -4.46 -3.41
N LYS A 232 34.50 -3.22 -3.73
CA LYS A 232 33.42 -2.52 -3.02
C LYS A 232 32.08 -3.22 -3.19
N THR A 233 31.77 -3.70 -4.40
CA THR A 233 30.54 -4.45 -4.66
C THR A 233 30.50 -5.73 -3.85
N ILE A 234 31.58 -6.52 -3.81
CA ILE A 234 31.66 -7.75 -2.99
C ILE A 234 31.41 -7.44 -1.51
N GLU A 235 32.02 -6.36 -0.99
CA GLU A 235 31.81 -5.96 0.39
C GLU A 235 30.36 -5.57 0.67
N LYS A 236 29.75 -4.79 -0.24
CA LYS A 236 28.34 -4.43 -0.15
C LYS A 236 27.43 -5.67 -0.19
N LEU A 237 27.66 -6.59 -1.11
CA LEU A 237 26.87 -7.82 -1.23
C LEU A 237 26.95 -8.67 0.05
N LYS A 238 28.12 -8.75 0.69
CA LYS A 238 28.28 -9.43 1.97
C LYS A 238 27.51 -8.74 3.10
N GLN A 239 27.55 -7.41 3.14
CA GLN A 239 26.80 -6.63 4.12
C GLN A 239 25.29 -6.79 3.93
N ASP A 240 24.81 -6.69 2.69
CA ASP A 240 23.39 -6.86 2.34
C ASP A 240 22.91 -8.27 2.71
N ARG A 241 23.70 -9.31 2.39
CA ARG A 241 23.44 -10.71 2.77
C ARG A 241 23.34 -10.87 4.28
N ALA A 242 24.33 -10.35 5.03
CA ALA A 242 24.34 -10.44 6.49
C ALA A 242 23.15 -9.71 7.13
N ARG A 243 22.79 -8.53 6.61
CA ARG A 243 21.63 -7.76 7.05
C ARG A 243 20.33 -8.52 6.80
N SER A 244 20.15 -9.05 5.60
CA SER A 244 18.96 -9.82 5.24
C SER A 244 18.79 -11.07 6.11
N GLU A 245 19.89 -11.76 6.39
CA GLU A 245 19.89 -12.94 7.26
C GLU A 245 19.51 -12.56 8.70
N GLU A 246 20.02 -11.44 9.20
CA GLU A 246 19.69 -10.93 10.53
C GLU A 246 18.23 -10.49 10.65
N GLU A 247 17.71 -9.75 9.66
CA GLU A 247 16.30 -9.38 9.60
C GLU A 247 15.40 -10.63 9.60
N SER A 248 15.77 -11.67 8.84
CA SER A 248 15.04 -12.94 8.84
C SER A 248 15.10 -13.65 10.20
N ARG A 249 16.28 -13.70 10.84
CA ARG A 249 16.42 -14.30 12.18
C ARG A 249 15.53 -13.63 13.21
N GLN A 250 15.51 -12.30 13.23
CA GLN A 250 14.68 -11.52 14.15
C GLN A 250 13.19 -11.81 13.97
N LEU A 251 12.72 -11.95 12.72
CA LEU A 251 11.33 -12.31 12.43
C LEU A 251 10.97 -13.72 12.88
N ILE A 252 11.89 -14.68 12.71
CA ILE A 252 11.71 -16.05 13.19
C ILE A 252 11.58 -16.07 14.72
N THR A 253 12.49 -15.41 15.43
CA THR A 253 12.47 -15.31 16.89
C THR A 253 11.18 -14.67 17.38
N LYS A 254 10.80 -13.51 16.80
CA LYS A 254 9.57 -12.81 17.17
C LYS A 254 8.33 -13.67 16.94
N LEU A 255 8.29 -14.45 15.87
CA LEU A 255 7.17 -15.36 15.61
C LEU A 255 7.08 -16.48 16.65
N GLU A 256 8.21 -17.04 17.09
CA GLU A 256 8.26 -18.06 18.14
C GLU A 256 7.81 -17.53 19.50
N GLU A 257 8.19 -16.29 19.82
CA GLU A 257 7.70 -15.58 21.00
C GLU A 257 6.19 -15.38 20.94
N ILE A 258 5.66 -14.88 19.80
CA ILE A 258 4.21 -14.70 19.60
C ILE A 258 3.47 -16.03 19.76
N LYS A 259 4.00 -17.11 19.20
CA LYS A 259 3.42 -18.47 19.33
C LYS A 259 3.35 -18.90 20.79
N THR A 260 4.44 -18.75 21.52
CA THR A 260 4.52 -19.12 22.95
C THR A 260 3.53 -18.31 23.79
N GLN A 261 3.48 -17.00 23.56
CA GLN A 261 2.56 -16.10 24.26
C GLN A 261 1.09 -16.38 23.93
N THR A 262 0.79 -16.73 22.68
CA THR A 262 -0.56 -17.11 22.27
C THR A 262 -1.03 -18.36 23.01
N GLU A 263 -0.17 -19.36 23.18
CA GLU A 263 -0.52 -20.57 23.96
C GLU A 263 -0.72 -20.28 25.45
N ILE A 264 0.03 -19.34 26.02
CA ILE A 264 -0.18 -18.87 27.40
C ILE A 264 -1.57 -18.24 27.55
N GLU A 265 -1.95 -17.33 26.64
CA GLU A 265 -3.26 -16.67 26.69
C GLU A 265 -4.43 -17.65 26.46
N LYS A 266 -4.27 -18.64 25.57
CA LYS A 266 -5.26 -19.72 25.42
C LYS A 266 -5.42 -20.52 26.70
N ARG A 267 -4.31 -20.90 27.36
CA ARG A 267 -4.36 -21.62 28.65
C ARG A 267 -5.02 -20.79 29.75
N ARG A 268 -4.77 -19.48 29.81
CA ARG A 268 -5.43 -18.55 30.75
C ARG A 268 -6.94 -18.58 30.56
N ARG A 269 -7.42 -18.48 29.32
CA ARG A 269 -8.85 -18.56 28.99
C ARG A 269 -9.47 -19.90 29.37
N ILE A 270 -8.81 -21.02 29.09
CA ILE A 270 -9.31 -22.36 29.45
C ILE A 270 -9.40 -22.52 30.97
N LYS A 271 -8.35 -22.16 31.71
CA LYS A 271 -8.34 -22.24 33.18
C LYS A 271 -9.50 -21.45 33.79
N ARG A 272 -9.78 -20.29 33.23
CA ARG A 272 -10.89 -19.46 33.70
C ARG A 272 -12.26 -20.02 33.34
N ALA A 273 -12.47 -20.47 32.11
CA ALA A 273 -13.73 -21.09 31.71
C ALA A 273 -14.05 -22.29 32.60
N ASN A 274 -13.05 -23.11 32.93
CA ASN A 274 -13.22 -24.23 33.87
C ASN A 274 -13.55 -23.77 35.30
N PHE A 275 -12.97 -22.65 35.75
CA PHE A 275 -13.25 -22.09 37.08
C PHE A 275 -14.65 -21.48 37.17
N GLU A 276 -15.06 -20.72 36.15
CA GLU A 276 -16.42 -20.15 36.05
C GLU A 276 -17.46 -21.28 35.98
N ASP A 277 -17.24 -22.30 35.14
CA ASP A 277 -18.14 -23.47 35.06
C ASP A 277 -18.23 -24.23 36.39
N ALA A 278 -17.10 -24.45 37.07
CA ALA A 278 -17.09 -25.09 38.39
C ALA A 278 -17.84 -24.28 39.46
N SER A 279 -17.71 -22.95 39.46
CA SER A 279 -18.43 -22.07 40.40
C SER A 279 -19.93 -22.07 40.14
N THR A 280 -20.36 -21.88 38.89
CA THR A 280 -21.80 -21.90 38.52
C THR A 280 -22.41 -23.27 38.79
N LYS A 281 -21.69 -24.35 38.49
CA LYS A 281 -22.13 -25.71 38.78
C LYS A 281 -22.28 -25.95 40.28
N TYR A 282 -21.32 -25.50 41.09
CA TYR A 282 -21.42 -25.61 42.54
C TYR A 282 -22.66 -24.89 43.09
N GLU A 283 -22.95 -23.66 42.63
CA GLU A 283 -24.15 -22.91 43.02
C GLU A 283 -25.44 -23.66 42.65
N LYS A 284 -25.53 -24.21 41.43
CA LYS A 284 -26.66 -25.03 40.99
C LYS A 284 -26.83 -26.29 41.84
N ASP A 285 -25.72 -26.96 42.15
CA ASP A 285 -25.68 -28.16 42.98
C ASP A 285 -26.16 -27.86 44.41
N ARG A 286 -25.72 -26.74 45.01
CA ARG A 286 -26.20 -26.28 46.33
C ARG A 286 -27.69 -25.93 46.32
N ALA A 287 -28.18 -25.24 45.29
CA ALA A 287 -29.59 -24.90 45.15
C ALA A 287 -30.46 -26.16 45.03
N THR A 288 -30.01 -27.14 44.23
CA THR A 288 -30.68 -28.44 44.05
C THR A 288 -30.76 -29.20 45.38
N LEU A 289 -29.64 -29.31 46.12
CA LEU A 289 -29.63 -29.95 47.44
C LEU A 289 -30.61 -29.28 48.41
N SER A 290 -30.61 -27.95 48.42
CA SER A 290 -31.52 -27.16 49.28
C SER A 290 -32.98 -27.42 48.93
N GLN A 291 -33.31 -27.50 47.64
CA GLN A 291 -34.66 -27.84 47.17
C GLN A 291 -35.06 -29.27 47.54
N ILE A 292 -34.16 -30.25 47.40
CA ILE A 292 -34.42 -31.64 47.79
C ILE A 292 -34.69 -31.73 49.30
N LYS A 293 -33.86 -31.09 50.13
CA LYS A 293 -34.02 -31.05 51.59
C LYS A 293 -35.33 -30.37 52.01
N ALA A 294 -35.73 -29.29 51.33
CA ALA A 294 -36.99 -28.60 51.64
C ALA A 294 -38.24 -29.36 51.19
N SER A 295 -38.17 -30.06 50.06
CA SER A 295 -39.31 -30.77 49.46
C SER A 295 -39.48 -32.22 49.95
N THR A 296 -38.48 -32.77 50.64
CA THR A 296 -38.48 -34.17 51.09
C THR A 296 -38.55 -34.24 52.61
N LYS A 297 -39.63 -34.82 53.15
CA LYS A 297 -39.77 -35.11 54.58
C LYS A 297 -39.60 -36.60 54.83
N SER A 298 -38.95 -36.96 55.93
CA SER A 298 -38.88 -38.36 56.37
C SER A 298 -40.30 -38.92 56.56
N THR A 299 -40.56 -40.08 55.97
CA THR A 299 -41.89 -40.73 55.98
C THR A 299 -41.96 -41.87 56.98
N GLY A 300 -40.86 -42.18 57.68
CA GLY A 300 -40.75 -43.35 58.56
C GLY A 300 -40.79 -44.69 57.81
N GLN A 301 -40.75 -44.66 56.47
CA GLN A 301 -40.74 -45.85 55.64
C GLN A 301 -39.40 -46.60 55.82
N ILE A 302 -39.49 -47.90 56.10
CA ILE A 302 -38.33 -48.78 56.25
C ILE A 302 -37.91 -49.24 54.85
N TYR A 303 -36.66 -48.93 54.48
CA TYR A 303 -36.05 -49.36 53.22
C TYR A 303 -35.05 -50.49 53.45
N LYS A 304 -34.79 -51.29 52.42
CA LYS A 304 -33.71 -52.29 52.43
C LYS A 304 -32.44 -51.72 51.78
N PRO A 305 -31.23 -52.16 52.19
CA PRO A 305 -29.98 -51.74 51.54
C PRO A 305 -29.96 -52.00 50.03
N THR A 306 -30.54 -53.10 49.56
CA THR A 306 -30.63 -53.46 48.14
C THR A 306 -31.49 -52.50 47.31
N GLU A 307 -32.27 -51.65 47.94
CA GLU A 307 -33.08 -50.64 47.26
C GLU A 307 -32.32 -49.33 47.05
N PHE A 308 -31.13 -49.18 47.63
CA PHE A 308 -30.28 -48.02 47.41
C PHE A 308 -29.36 -48.26 46.21
N ASP A 309 -29.35 -47.30 45.29
CA ASP A 309 -28.38 -47.25 44.21
C ASP A 309 -27.13 -46.56 44.73
N TYR A 310 -26.13 -47.32 45.17
CA TYR A 310 -24.87 -46.75 45.66
C TYR A 310 -23.91 -46.33 44.54
N GLY A 311 -24.32 -46.47 43.26
CA GLY A 311 -23.50 -46.20 42.09
C GLY A 311 -22.21 -47.00 42.04
N ASP A 312 -21.09 -46.36 41.69
CA ASP A 312 -19.77 -47.02 41.47
C ASP A 312 -19.04 -47.32 42.80
N SER A 313 -19.81 -47.50 43.88
CA SER A 313 -19.35 -47.71 45.26
C SER A 313 -18.50 -48.96 45.49
N ASP A 314 -18.62 -49.98 44.65
CA ASP A 314 -17.81 -51.21 44.76
C ASP A 314 -16.33 -50.99 44.41
N GLN A 315 -15.97 -49.82 43.87
CA GLN A 315 -14.59 -49.41 43.61
C GLN A 315 -14.01 -48.48 44.68
N ILE A 316 -14.79 -48.10 45.70
CA ILE A 316 -14.35 -47.15 46.72
C ILE A 316 -13.68 -47.91 47.87
N ASN A 317 -12.37 -48.09 47.78
CA ASN A 317 -11.54 -48.26 48.98
C ASN A 317 -11.21 -46.87 49.55
N MET A 318 -10.56 -46.79 50.73
CA MET A 318 -10.02 -45.50 51.20
C MET A 318 -9.26 -44.81 50.07
N GLN A 319 -9.78 -43.67 49.63
CA GLN A 319 -9.23 -42.88 48.54
C GLN A 319 -8.82 -41.51 49.06
N ILE A 320 -7.71 -41.00 48.53
CA ILE A 320 -7.25 -39.63 48.78
C ILE A 320 -7.60 -38.81 47.54
N LEU A 321 -8.52 -37.86 47.70
CA LEU A 321 -8.85 -36.84 46.71
C LEU A 321 -8.02 -35.59 46.99
N LYS A 322 -7.56 -34.91 45.94
CA LYS A 322 -6.73 -33.71 46.06
C LYS A 322 -7.42 -32.53 45.39
N ASN A 323 -7.31 -31.35 46.00
CA ASN A 323 -7.81 -30.08 45.46
C ASN A 323 -9.31 -30.09 45.12
N VAL A 324 -10.14 -30.77 45.92
CA VAL A 324 -11.59 -30.70 45.77
C VAL A 324 -12.05 -29.27 46.07
N THR A 325 -12.58 -28.59 45.06
CA THR A 325 -12.95 -27.18 45.15
C THR A 325 -14.17 -27.00 46.05
N ASN A 326 -14.19 -25.94 46.86
CA ASN A 326 -15.23 -25.60 47.84
C ASN A 326 -15.39 -26.57 49.04
N GLU A 327 -14.52 -27.57 49.16
CA GLU A 327 -14.52 -28.52 50.28
C GLU A 327 -13.34 -28.31 51.24
N LYS A 328 -13.54 -28.69 52.50
CA LYS A 328 -12.51 -28.63 53.53
C LYS A 328 -11.61 -29.88 53.45
N PRO A 329 -10.31 -29.77 53.74
CA PRO A 329 -9.50 -30.97 53.95
C PRO A 329 -10.02 -31.75 55.16
N GLY A 330 -9.85 -33.08 55.14
CA GLY A 330 -10.30 -33.97 56.21
C GLY A 330 -10.89 -35.27 55.67
N PHE A 331 -11.69 -35.94 56.49
CA PHE A 331 -12.21 -37.28 56.26
C PHE A 331 -13.73 -37.25 56.14
N TYR A 332 -14.25 -37.73 55.02
CA TYR A 332 -15.67 -37.69 54.67
C TYR A 332 -16.27 -39.09 54.69
N MET A 333 -17.41 -39.23 55.37
CA MET A 333 -18.21 -40.47 55.45
C MET A 333 -19.10 -40.59 54.21
N VAL A 334 -18.55 -41.13 53.12
CA VAL A 334 -19.24 -41.23 51.83
C VAL A 334 -20.18 -42.43 51.82
N LEU A 335 -21.43 -42.18 51.47
CA LEU A 335 -22.53 -43.15 51.36
C LEU A 335 -22.60 -43.78 49.97
N ALA A 336 -22.41 -42.98 48.91
CA ALA A 336 -22.58 -43.38 47.52
C ALA A 336 -21.84 -42.42 46.57
N THR A 337 -21.56 -42.90 45.36
CA THR A 337 -20.94 -42.10 44.29
C THR A 337 -21.70 -42.19 42.99
N HIS A 338 -21.91 -41.05 42.33
CA HIS A 338 -22.62 -41.01 41.05
C HIS A 338 -21.97 -40.01 40.10
N LYS A 339 -21.90 -40.33 38.81
CA LYS A 339 -21.53 -39.36 37.77
C LYS A 339 -22.74 -38.56 37.25
N ASP A 340 -23.94 -39.13 37.42
CA ASP A 340 -25.19 -38.57 36.93
C ASP A 340 -25.93 -37.77 38.03
N GLU A 341 -26.38 -36.56 37.67
CA GLU A 341 -27.09 -35.64 38.59
C GLU A 341 -28.42 -36.25 39.08
N ALA A 342 -29.17 -36.93 38.22
CA ALA A 342 -30.49 -37.47 38.57
C ALA A 342 -30.37 -38.67 39.51
N ARG A 343 -29.37 -39.54 39.31
CA ARG A 343 -29.07 -40.65 40.23
C ARG A 343 -28.60 -40.15 41.59
N ARG A 344 -27.73 -39.14 41.60
CA ARG A 344 -27.33 -38.43 42.84
C ARG A 344 -28.56 -37.92 43.58
N ASP A 345 -29.43 -37.17 42.90
CA ASP A 345 -30.62 -36.57 43.51
C ASP A 345 -31.59 -37.62 44.03
N ALA A 346 -31.77 -38.73 43.30
CA ALA A 346 -32.59 -39.85 43.71
C ALA A 346 -32.05 -40.52 44.98
N PHE A 347 -30.73 -40.72 45.09
CA PHE A 347 -30.11 -41.26 46.30
C PHE A 347 -30.29 -40.32 47.49
N VAL A 348 -29.98 -39.02 47.31
CA VAL A 348 -30.12 -38.01 48.38
C VAL A 348 -31.56 -37.97 48.89
N LYS A 349 -32.54 -37.92 47.98
CA LYS A 349 -33.96 -37.94 48.33
C LYS A 349 -34.34 -39.19 49.09
N LYS A 350 -33.88 -40.37 48.65
CA LYS A 350 -34.19 -41.64 49.29
C LYS A 350 -33.58 -41.77 50.69
N ALA A 351 -32.36 -41.28 50.88
CA ALA A 351 -31.72 -41.25 52.19
C ALA A 351 -32.47 -40.34 53.17
N ILE A 352 -32.94 -39.17 52.72
CA ILE A 352 -33.79 -38.28 53.54
C ILE A 352 -35.12 -38.95 53.89
N LEU A 353 -35.77 -39.62 52.93
CA LEU A 353 -37.00 -40.40 53.19
C LEU A 353 -36.80 -41.50 54.23
N ALA A 354 -35.60 -42.12 54.24
CA ALA A 354 -35.17 -43.12 55.20
C ALA A 354 -34.68 -42.54 56.54
N GLY A 355 -34.69 -41.21 56.71
CA GLY A 355 -34.38 -40.53 57.96
C GLY A 355 -32.96 -40.01 58.11
N GLU A 356 -32.17 -39.91 57.04
CA GLU A 356 -30.88 -39.23 57.10
C GLU A 356 -31.06 -37.70 57.10
N THR A 357 -30.43 -37.02 58.05
CA THR A 357 -30.58 -35.56 58.24
C THR A 357 -29.32 -34.80 57.86
N ASN A 358 -28.15 -35.45 57.89
CA ASN A 358 -26.86 -34.80 57.66
C ASN A 358 -26.33 -35.01 56.23
N ILE A 359 -27.19 -35.46 55.32
CA ILE A 359 -26.77 -35.76 53.95
C ILE A 359 -26.30 -34.50 53.21
N ASP A 360 -25.19 -34.62 52.52
CA ASP A 360 -24.64 -33.62 51.63
C ASP A 360 -23.88 -34.32 50.50
N PHE A 361 -23.37 -33.57 49.53
CA PHE A 361 -22.52 -34.09 48.48
C PHE A 361 -21.53 -33.04 47.98
N PHE A 362 -20.41 -33.47 47.42
CA PHE A 362 -19.51 -32.60 46.66
C PHE A 362 -19.23 -33.19 45.29
N TYR A 363 -18.73 -32.38 44.37
CA TYR A 363 -18.35 -32.81 43.02
C TYR A 363 -16.84 -32.72 42.86
N ASP A 364 -16.20 -33.83 42.54
CA ASP A 364 -14.81 -33.83 42.15
C ASP A 364 -14.69 -33.68 40.63
N VAL A 365 -14.13 -32.55 40.21
CA VAL A 365 -13.93 -32.21 38.79
C VAL A 365 -12.96 -33.19 38.13
N SER A 366 -12.02 -33.77 38.88
CA SER A 366 -10.99 -34.65 38.31
C SER A 366 -11.54 -36.01 37.88
N THR A 367 -12.45 -36.58 38.68
CA THR A 367 -13.11 -37.87 38.38
C THR A 367 -14.49 -37.72 37.74
N GLY A 368 -15.02 -36.49 37.69
CA GLY A 368 -16.38 -36.22 37.22
C GLY A 368 -17.45 -36.90 38.08
N THR A 369 -17.19 -37.07 39.37
CA THR A 369 -17.99 -37.90 40.27
C THR A 369 -18.51 -37.07 41.44
N TYR A 370 -19.80 -37.25 41.73
CA TYR A 370 -20.42 -36.78 42.95
C TYR A 370 -20.19 -37.77 44.08
N PHE A 371 -19.72 -37.26 45.22
CA PHE A 371 -19.55 -38.01 46.45
C PHE A 371 -20.61 -37.56 47.44
N ILE A 372 -21.56 -38.45 47.74
CA ILE A 372 -22.64 -38.19 48.69
C ILE A 372 -22.16 -38.64 50.06
N TYR A 373 -22.18 -37.77 51.06
CA TYR A 373 -21.65 -38.04 52.39
C TYR A 373 -22.63 -37.62 53.50
N SER A 374 -22.44 -38.15 54.71
CA SER A 374 -23.23 -37.76 55.89
C SER A 374 -22.46 -36.90 56.88
N ASN A 375 -21.15 -37.09 56.99
CA ASN A 375 -20.32 -36.43 58.00
C ASN A 375 -18.92 -36.12 57.46
N HIS A 376 -18.32 -35.07 58.01
CA HIS A 376 -16.93 -34.67 57.80
C HIS A 376 -16.24 -34.58 59.16
N TYR A 377 -14.99 -35.04 59.22
CA TYR A 377 -14.12 -35.02 60.39
C TYR A 377 -12.75 -34.45 60.00
N GLU A 378 -12.11 -33.71 60.89
CA GLU A 378 -10.76 -33.19 60.64
C GLU A 378 -9.71 -34.29 60.82
N GLU A 379 -9.92 -35.19 61.78
CA GLU A 379 -8.98 -36.25 62.18
C GLU A 379 -9.49 -37.64 61.82
N ILE A 380 -8.57 -38.53 61.41
CA ILE A 380 -8.92 -39.91 61.01
C ILE A 380 -9.52 -40.73 62.15
N ASN A 381 -9.05 -40.50 63.39
CA ASN A 381 -9.50 -41.25 64.56
C ASN A 381 -11.01 -41.06 64.81
N GLU A 382 -11.53 -39.85 64.58
CA GLU A 382 -12.95 -39.55 64.74
C GLU A 382 -13.79 -40.20 63.64
N ALA A 383 -13.30 -40.17 62.40
CA ALA A 383 -13.96 -40.83 61.27
C ALA A 383 -13.99 -42.36 61.46
N ASP A 384 -12.90 -42.96 61.93
CA ASP A 384 -12.83 -44.39 62.23
C ASP A 384 -13.78 -44.80 63.36
N GLU A 385 -13.91 -43.99 64.40
CA GLU A 385 -14.86 -44.23 65.49
C GLU A 385 -16.31 -44.11 64.99
N ALA A 386 -16.61 -43.09 64.18
CA ALA A 386 -17.92 -42.92 63.57
C ALA A 386 -18.27 -44.08 62.62
N MET A 387 -17.29 -44.57 61.86
CA MET A 387 -17.45 -45.72 60.97
C MET A 387 -17.75 -46.99 61.77
N LYS A 388 -17.03 -47.27 62.86
CA LYS A 388 -17.34 -48.40 63.77
C LYS A 388 -18.75 -48.30 64.35
N ASN A 389 -19.24 -47.09 64.61
CA ASN A 389 -20.54 -46.80 65.20
C ASN A 389 -21.65 -46.46 64.19
N LYS A 390 -21.45 -46.71 62.88
CA LYS A 390 -22.39 -46.28 61.84
C LYS A 390 -23.80 -46.87 61.94
N GLY A 391 -23.95 -48.00 62.62
CA GLY A 391 -25.22 -48.73 62.74
C GLY A 391 -25.75 -49.30 61.42
N ASP A 392 -26.94 -49.91 61.49
CA ASP A 392 -27.51 -50.74 60.41
C ASP A 392 -28.55 -50.00 59.54
N LYS A 393 -28.42 -48.67 59.43
CA LYS A 393 -29.32 -47.89 58.57
C LYS A 393 -29.19 -48.33 57.11
N PRO A 394 -30.28 -48.37 56.34
CA PRO A 394 -30.26 -49.03 55.03
C PRO A 394 -29.35 -48.33 54.01
N TYR A 395 -29.06 -47.04 54.15
CA TYR A 395 -28.16 -46.31 53.28
C TYR A 395 -26.67 -46.40 53.68
N ASN A 396 -26.33 -47.12 54.77
CA ASN A 396 -24.94 -47.27 55.24
C ASN A 396 -24.21 -48.50 54.65
N GLY A 397 -24.89 -49.24 53.76
CA GLY A 397 -24.45 -50.55 53.27
C GLY A 397 -23.08 -50.56 52.61
N LYS A 398 -22.74 -49.50 51.87
CA LYS A 398 -21.43 -49.33 51.19
C LYS A 398 -20.67 -48.07 51.65
N MET A 399 -20.91 -47.65 52.89
CA MET A 399 -20.29 -46.47 53.46
C MET A 399 -18.77 -46.65 53.63
N VAL A 400 -18.01 -45.61 53.25
CA VAL A 400 -16.54 -45.60 53.23
C VAL A 400 -15.99 -44.22 53.63
N ILE A 401 -14.73 -44.19 54.07
CA ILE A 401 -14.03 -42.95 54.42
C ILE A 401 -13.19 -42.50 53.22
N ILE A 402 -13.38 -41.24 52.81
CA ILE A 402 -12.54 -40.57 51.78
C ILE A 402 -11.79 -39.42 52.42
N LYS A 403 -10.49 -39.32 52.15
CA LYS A 403 -9.66 -38.20 52.58
C LYS A 403 -9.62 -37.13 51.49
N ILE A 404 -9.84 -35.88 51.85
CA ILE A 404 -9.60 -34.72 50.99
C ILE A 404 -8.35 -33.98 51.47
N GLU A 405 -7.42 -33.73 50.54
CA GLU A 405 -6.21 -32.93 50.73
C GLU A 405 -6.25 -31.68 49.83
N LYS A 406 -5.57 -30.61 50.23
CA LYS A 406 -5.30 -29.46 49.36
C LYS A 406 -4.00 -29.66 48.60
#